data_AF-A0A376MI04-F1
#
_entry.id   AF-A0A376MI04-F1
#
_cell.length_a   1.000
_cell.length_b   1.000
_cell.length_c   1.000
_cell.angle_alpha   90.00
_cell.angle_beta   90.00
_cell.angle_gamma   90.00
#
_symmetry.space_group_name_H-M   'P 1'
#
loop_
_entity.id
_entity.type
_entity.pdbx_description
1 polymer ?
#
loop_
_entity_poly.entity_id
_entity_poly.type
_entity_poly.pdbx_seq_one_letter_code
_entity_poly.pdbx_strand_id
1 'polypeptide(L)'
;MRPSTSMSADGPFNLYNAVVTAADKASANRGVLVVMNDTVLDGRDVTKTNTTDVATFKSVNYGPLGYLHNGKIDYQRTPARKHTSDTPFDVSKLNELPKVGIVYNYANASDLPAKALVDAGYDGIVSAGVGNGNLYKTVFDTLATAAKNALQSCVLPAYRRALPLRMLKWMMRNTALWPPVH
;
A
#
# COMPACT_ATOMS: atom_id res chain seq x y z
N MET A 1 -6.47 18.57 1.66
CA MET A 1 -6.33 18.38 0.20
C MET A 1 -7.18 19.36 -0.59
N ARG A 2 -7.25 20.62 -0.18
CA ARG A 2 -8.16 21.59 -0.78
C ARG A 2 -7.63 21.98 -2.18
N PRO A 3 -8.50 22.30 -3.15
CA PRO A 3 -8.05 22.71 -4.49
C PRO A 3 -7.28 24.04 -4.45
N SER A 4 -6.50 24.34 -5.47
CA SER A 4 -5.63 25.52 -5.54
C SER A 4 -6.38 26.86 -5.41
N THR A 5 -7.65 26.90 -5.82
CA THR A 5 -8.51 28.10 -5.76
C THR A 5 -9.28 28.25 -4.45
N SER A 6 -9.17 27.28 -3.55
CA SER A 6 -9.85 27.35 -2.25
C SER A 6 -9.16 28.33 -1.29
N MET A 7 -9.95 28.91 -0.39
CA MET A 7 -9.41 29.65 0.74
C MET A 7 -8.55 28.71 1.61
N SER A 8 -7.35 29.16 1.96
CA SER A 8 -6.38 28.39 2.75
C SER A 8 -6.00 27.05 2.11
N ALA A 9 -5.72 27.06 0.81
CA ALA A 9 -5.19 25.91 0.07
C ALA A 9 -3.87 25.39 0.69
N ASP A 10 -3.78 24.09 0.92
CA ASP A 10 -2.62 23.41 1.51
C ASP A 10 -1.51 23.10 0.48
N GLY A 11 -1.84 23.15 -0.82
CA GLY A 11 -0.93 22.81 -1.92
C GLY A 11 0.41 23.58 -1.93
N PRO A 12 0.42 24.93 -1.88
CA PRO A 12 1.65 25.70 -1.95
C PRO A 12 2.66 25.36 -0.85
N PHE A 13 2.19 25.23 0.39
CA PHE A 13 3.06 24.91 1.52
C PHE A 13 3.50 23.45 1.53
N ASN A 14 2.62 22.52 1.16
CA ASN A 14 3.00 21.11 0.97
C ASN A 14 4.07 20.96 -0.12
N LEU A 15 3.97 21.69 -1.23
CA LEU A 15 4.97 21.66 -2.29
C LEU A 15 6.32 22.22 -1.82
N TYR A 16 6.32 23.35 -1.10
CA TYR A 16 7.52 23.91 -0.49
C TYR A 16 8.22 22.88 0.42
N ASN A 17 7.48 22.27 1.35
CA ASN A 17 8.02 21.27 2.27
C ASN A 17 8.49 19.99 1.56
N ALA A 18 7.82 19.59 0.48
CA ALA A 18 8.27 18.46 -0.34
C ALA A 18 9.62 18.75 -1.00
N VAL A 19 9.83 19.96 -1.52
CA VAL A 19 11.12 20.38 -2.09
C VAL A 19 12.20 20.47 -1.01
N VAL A 20 11.89 21.03 0.17
CA VAL A 20 12.79 21.04 1.33
C VAL A 20 13.25 19.62 1.67
N THR A 21 12.31 18.66 1.71
CA THR A 21 12.61 17.25 1.98
C THR A 21 13.45 16.61 0.88
N ALA A 22 13.16 16.91 -0.39
CA ALA A 22 13.95 16.38 -1.50
C ALA A 22 15.39 16.94 -1.52
N ALA A 23 15.58 18.17 -1.04
CA ALA A 23 16.89 18.84 -0.98
C ALA A 23 17.72 18.45 0.27
N ASP A 24 17.08 17.95 1.34
CA ASP A 24 17.77 17.54 2.55
C ASP A 24 18.51 16.21 2.33
N LYS A 25 19.84 16.24 2.50
CA LYS A 25 20.69 15.05 2.41
C LYS A 25 20.30 13.97 3.42
N ALA A 26 19.75 14.36 4.58
CA ALA A 26 19.30 13.44 5.60
C ALA A 26 18.06 12.61 5.18
N SER A 27 17.35 13.02 4.12
CA SER A 27 16.21 12.31 3.55
C SER A 27 16.61 11.14 2.64
N ALA A 28 17.89 11.07 2.21
CA ALA A 28 18.41 9.96 1.44
C ALA A 28 18.33 8.63 2.21
N ASN A 29 18.26 7.52 1.47
CA ASN A 29 18.23 6.15 2.01
C ASN A 29 17.05 5.81 2.95
N ARG A 30 15.96 6.60 2.93
CA ARG A 30 14.72 6.33 3.69
C ARG A 30 13.58 5.75 2.82
N GLY A 31 13.91 5.36 1.58
CA GLY A 31 12.96 4.89 0.59
C GLY A 31 12.15 6.02 -0.04
N VAL A 32 11.02 5.68 -0.65
CA VAL A 32 10.06 6.66 -1.17
C VAL A 32 9.32 7.31 0.01
N LEU A 33 9.20 8.63 -0.01
CA LEU A 33 8.61 9.43 1.06
C LEU A 33 7.33 10.13 0.59
N VAL A 34 6.42 10.38 1.53
CA VAL A 34 5.27 11.27 1.36
C VAL A 34 5.41 12.42 2.35
N VAL A 35 5.33 13.65 1.86
CA VAL A 35 5.45 14.87 2.68
C VAL A 35 4.14 15.64 2.61
N MET A 36 3.45 15.71 3.73
CA MET A 36 2.13 16.33 3.83
C MET A 36 1.93 16.89 5.24
N ASN A 37 1.37 18.10 5.34
CA ASN A 37 1.00 18.72 6.61
C ASN A 37 2.17 18.67 7.63
N ASP A 38 3.30 19.23 7.22
CA ASP A 38 4.55 19.34 8.00
C ASP A 38 5.14 18.02 8.49
N THR A 39 4.78 16.90 7.87
CA THR A 39 5.18 15.56 8.31
C THR A 39 5.82 14.78 7.17
N VAL A 40 6.94 14.10 7.46
CA VAL A 40 7.58 13.14 6.54
C VAL A 40 7.17 11.72 6.91
N LEU A 41 6.57 11.03 5.95
CA LEU A 41 5.98 9.70 6.11
C LEU A 41 6.68 8.71 5.18
N ASP A 42 6.84 7.46 5.62
CA ASP A 42 7.36 6.40 4.76
C ASP A 42 6.28 5.92 3.78
N GLY A 43 6.67 5.65 2.53
CA GLY A 43 5.74 5.21 1.48
C GLY A 43 5.07 3.85 1.74
N ARG A 44 5.49 3.11 2.76
CA ARG A 44 4.95 1.78 3.07
C ARG A 44 3.77 1.85 4.06
N ASP A 45 3.87 2.66 5.10
CA ASP A 45 2.87 2.76 6.17
C ASP A 45 1.88 3.91 5.99
N VAL A 46 2.23 4.89 5.16
CA VAL A 46 1.38 6.04 4.88
C VAL A 46 0.04 5.64 4.25
N THR A 47 -1.04 6.16 4.80
CA THR A 47 -2.39 6.02 4.23
C THR A 47 -3.20 7.30 4.44
N LYS A 48 -4.18 7.51 3.56
CA LYS A 48 -5.24 8.51 3.75
C LYS A 48 -6.24 8.00 4.81
N THR A 49 -6.40 8.73 5.91
CA THR A 49 -7.26 8.34 7.05
C THR A 49 -8.63 9.01 7.05
N ASN A 50 -8.77 10.19 6.45
CA ASN A 50 -9.98 11.01 6.42
C ASN A 50 -10.30 11.46 4.98
N THR A 51 -11.57 11.69 4.67
CA THR A 51 -11.99 12.07 3.32
C THR A 51 -11.65 13.52 2.96
N THR A 52 -11.66 14.44 3.93
CA THR A 52 -11.58 15.90 3.71
C THR A 52 -10.45 16.61 4.46
N ASP A 53 -9.99 16.07 5.58
CA ASP A 53 -8.96 16.68 6.43
C ASP A 53 -7.63 16.91 5.68
N VAL A 54 -6.96 18.03 5.96
CA VAL A 54 -5.61 18.34 5.47
C VAL A 54 -4.55 17.48 6.17
N ALA A 55 -4.78 17.09 7.43
CA ALA A 55 -3.90 16.23 8.22
C ALA A 55 -4.18 14.72 7.99
N THR A 56 -4.76 14.37 6.84
CA THR A 56 -5.28 13.02 6.55
C THR A 56 -4.20 11.98 6.28
N PHE A 57 -2.99 12.35 5.90
CA PHE A 57 -1.95 11.36 5.65
C PHE A 57 -1.25 11.00 6.94
N LYS A 58 -1.28 9.72 7.30
CA LYS A 58 -0.67 9.21 8.54
C LYS A 58 -0.04 7.84 8.30
N SER A 59 1.11 7.60 8.92
CA SER A 59 1.70 6.27 9.09
C SER A 59 1.06 5.62 10.32
N VAL A 60 0.00 4.85 10.10
CA VAL A 60 -0.93 4.44 11.16
C VAL A 60 -0.44 3.30 12.05
N ASN A 61 0.60 2.56 11.63
CA ASN A 61 1.13 1.44 12.41
C ASN A 61 2.44 1.80 13.11
N TYR A 62 3.31 2.59 12.48
CA TYR A 62 4.68 2.85 12.97
C TYR A 62 5.00 4.33 13.20
N GLY A 63 4.09 5.24 12.82
CA GLY A 63 4.29 6.68 12.96
C GLY A 63 5.21 7.29 11.89
N PRO A 64 5.33 8.63 11.88
CA PRO A 64 6.11 9.35 10.88
C PRO A 64 7.62 9.16 11.07
N LEU A 65 8.39 9.46 10.01
CA LEU A 65 9.84 9.46 10.06
C LEU A 65 10.41 10.70 10.74
N GLY A 66 9.73 11.83 10.56
CA GLY A 66 10.11 13.13 11.10
C GLY A 66 9.08 14.20 10.83
N TYR A 67 9.31 15.38 11.41
CA TYR A 67 8.47 16.56 11.23
C TYR A 67 9.30 17.73 10.69
N LEU A 68 8.65 18.56 9.88
CA LEU A 68 9.24 19.78 9.34
C LEU A 68 8.88 20.97 10.22
N HIS A 69 9.87 21.78 10.57
CA HIS A 69 9.67 23.06 11.24
C HIS A 69 10.67 24.08 10.70
N ASN A 70 10.18 25.23 10.25
CA ASN A 70 11.00 26.32 9.69
C ASN A 70 11.99 25.86 8.60
N GLY A 71 11.55 24.98 7.69
CA GLY A 71 12.37 24.47 6.59
C GLY A 71 13.47 23.48 7.02
N LYS A 72 13.43 22.97 8.26
CA LYS A 72 14.32 21.93 8.76
C LYS A 72 13.53 20.71 9.16
N ILE A 73 14.13 19.53 8.99
CA ILE A 73 13.48 18.25 9.28
C ILE A 73 14.14 17.62 10.49
N ASP A 74 13.35 17.29 11.52
CA ASP A 74 13.80 16.46 12.62
C ASP A 74 13.42 14.99 12.36
N TYR A 75 14.40 14.19 11.94
CA TYR A 75 14.23 12.77 11.69
C TYR A 75 14.55 11.94 12.93
N GLN A 76 13.58 11.18 13.40
CA GLN A 76 13.73 10.27 14.55
C GLN A 76 13.57 8.80 14.18
N ARG A 77 13.11 8.49 12.96
CA ARG A 77 12.88 7.11 12.49
C ARG A 77 13.32 6.89 11.05
N THR A 78 13.53 5.63 10.70
CA THR A 78 13.76 5.14 9.33
C THR A 78 13.04 3.80 9.14
N PRO A 79 12.46 3.50 7.96
CA PRO A 79 11.76 2.23 7.76
C PRO A 79 12.74 1.04 7.76
N ALA A 80 12.52 0.07 8.64
CA ALA A 80 13.39 -1.11 8.76
C ALA A 80 13.16 -2.18 7.66
N ARG A 81 12.10 -2.05 6.85
CA ARG A 81 11.79 -2.99 5.77
C ARG A 81 12.57 -2.60 4.52
N LYS A 82 13.24 -3.57 3.89
CA LYS A 82 13.93 -3.42 2.60
C LYS A 82 13.06 -2.67 1.58
N HIS A 83 13.65 -1.67 0.94
CA HIS A 83 13.04 -0.81 -0.07
C HIS A 83 14.05 -0.46 -1.15
N THR A 84 13.59 0.17 -2.25
CA THR A 84 14.46 0.69 -3.32
C THR A 84 15.48 -0.35 -3.82
N SER A 85 16.77 -0.02 -3.81
CA SER A 85 17.90 -0.88 -4.20
C SER A 85 17.98 -2.22 -3.48
N ASP A 86 17.38 -2.34 -2.28
CA ASP A 86 17.44 -3.59 -1.50
C ASP A 86 16.31 -4.57 -1.85
N THR A 87 15.53 -4.26 -2.88
CA THR A 87 14.44 -5.10 -3.37
C THR A 87 14.82 -5.81 -4.67
N PRO A 88 14.34 -7.04 -4.89
CA PRO A 88 14.62 -7.78 -6.12
C PRO A 88 13.70 -7.35 -7.28
N PHE A 89 12.90 -6.28 -7.13
CA PHE A 89 11.92 -5.88 -8.14
C PHE A 89 12.58 -4.95 -9.16
N ASP A 90 12.75 -5.45 -10.38
CA ASP A 90 13.13 -4.65 -11.53
C ASP A 90 11.96 -4.59 -12.52
N VAL A 91 11.47 -3.38 -12.77
CA VAL A 91 10.35 -3.11 -13.70
C VAL A 91 10.82 -2.48 -15.01
N SER A 92 12.13 -2.30 -15.22
CA SER A 92 12.68 -1.60 -16.38
C SER A 92 12.40 -2.28 -17.73
N LYS A 93 12.18 -3.60 -17.70
CA LYS A 93 11.92 -4.43 -18.90
C LYS A 93 10.48 -4.95 -18.96
N LEU A 94 9.61 -4.51 -18.04
CA LEU A 94 8.21 -4.94 -18.02
C LEU A 94 7.37 -4.01 -18.89
N ASN A 95 6.60 -4.60 -19.80
CA ASN A 95 5.62 -3.87 -20.61
C ASN A 95 4.25 -3.80 -19.91
N GLU A 96 3.97 -4.74 -19.03
CA GLU A 96 2.72 -4.82 -18.26
C GLU A 96 2.97 -5.43 -16.87
N LEU A 97 2.03 -5.20 -15.95
CA LEU A 97 2.02 -5.78 -14.61
C LEU A 97 0.97 -6.88 -14.51
N PRO A 98 1.16 -7.91 -13.67
CA PRO A 98 0.15 -8.93 -13.40
C PRO A 98 -1.18 -8.31 -12.96
N LYS A 99 -2.29 -8.82 -13.49
CA LYS A 99 -3.64 -8.40 -13.15
C LYS A 99 -4.00 -8.90 -11.77
N VAL A 100 -4.15 -7.97 -10.81
CA VAL A 100 -4.57 -8.32 -9.45
C VAL A 100 -5.76 -7.51 -9.00
N GLY A 101 -6.83 -8.21 -8.63
CA GLY A 101 -8.08 -7.63 -8.19
C GLY A 101 -8.20 -7.56 -6.67
N ILE A 102 -9.13 -6.75 -6.18
CA ILE A 102 -9.45 -6.65 -4.75
C ILE A 102 -10.92 -6.97 -4.54
N VAL A 103 -11.23 -7.89 -3.62
CA VAL A 103 -12.60 -8.21 -3.21
C VAL A 103 -12.85 -7.80 -1.77
N TYR A 104 -14.03 -7.25 -1.50
CA TYR A 104 -14.41 -6.79 -0.16
C TYR A 104 -15.24 -7.82 0.56
N ASN A 105 -14.95 -8.05 1.84
CA ASN A 105 -15.75 -8.90 2.71
C ASN A 105 -16.61 -8.05 3.64
N TYR A 106 -17.84 -8.49 3.82
CA TYR A 106 -18.85 -7.89 4.67
C TYR A 106 -19.89 -8.98 4.99
N ALA A 107 -20.86 -8.67 5.86
CA ALA A 107 -21.93 -9.61 6.17
C ALA A 107 -22.71 -9.97 4.89
N ASN A 108 -22.90 -11.26 4.64
CA ASN A 108 -23.57 -11.76 3.44
C ASN A 108 -22.88 -11.34 2.12
N ALA A 109 -21.54 -11.31 2.12
CA ALA A 109 -20.78 -10.96 0.92
C ALA A 109 -21.06 -11.93 -0.24
N SER A 110 -21.33 -11.37 -1.42
CA SER A 110 -21.47 -12.16 -2.64
C SER A 110 -20.10 -12.63 -3.13
N ASP A 111 -20.04 -13.84 -3.68
CA ASP A 111 -18.83 -14.35 -4.33
C ASP A 111 -18.72 -13.94 -5.81
N LEU A 112 -19.75 -13.28 -6.37
CA LEU A 112 -19.77 -12.83 -7.76
C LEU A 112 -18.55 -11.96 -8.13
N PRO A 113 -18.10 -11.00 -7.30
CA PRO A 113 -16.88 -10.24 -7.61
C PRO A 113 -15.63 -11.13 -7.66
N ALA A 114 -15.53 -12.13 -6.79
CA ALA A 114 -14.40 -13.06 -6.79
C ALA A 114 -14.43 -13.97 -8.03
N LYS A 115 -15.59 -14.54 -8.36
CA LYS A 115 -15.78 -15.37 -9.57
C LYS A 115 -15.48 -14.58 -10.83
N ALA A 116 -15.98 -13.35 -10.95
CA ALA A 116 -15.71 -12.51 -12.11
C ALA A 116 -14.22 -12.26 -12.34
N LEU A 117 -13.43 -12.07 -11.27
CA LEU A 117 -11.97 -11.93 -11.38
C LEU A 117 -11.28 -13.24 -11.79
N VAL A 118 -11.75 -14.38 -11.26
CA VAL A 118 -11.26 -15.71 -11.65
C VAL A 118 -11.56 -15.99 -13.12
N ASP A 119 -12.80 -15.77 -13.55
CA ASP A 119 -13.26 -16.01 -14.92
C ASP A 119 -12.57 -15.09 -15.94
N ALA A 120 -12.24 -13.86 -15.53
CA ALA A 120 -11.46 -12.91 -16.33
C ALA A 120 -9.94 -13.23 -16.37
N GLY A 121 -9.49 -14.31 -15.72
CA GLY A 121 -8.11 -14.77 -15.75
C GLY A 121 -7.14 -13.82 -15.02
N TYR A 122 -7.53 -13.29 -13.85
CA TYR A 122 -6.62 -12.50 -13.03
C TYR A 122 -5.49 -13.36 -12.45
N ASP A 123 -4.27 -12.83 -12.43
CA ASP A 123 -3.08 -13.52 -11.90
C ASP A 123 -3.11 -13.65 -10.36
N GLY A 124 -3.85 -12.74 -9.71
CA GLY A 124 -4.08 -12.83 -8.27
C GLY A 124 -5.26 -12.02 -7.75
N ILE A 125 -5.69 -12.35 -6.53
CA ILE A 125 -6.78 -11.66 -5.84
C ILE A 125 -6.35 -11.32 -4.41
N VAL A 126 -6.59 -10.07 -4.02
CA VAL A 126 -6.46 -9.59 -2.65
C VAL A 126 -7.84 -9.53 -2.00
N SER A 127 -8.01 -10.21 -0.87
CA SER A 127 -9.22 -10.16 -0.07
C SER A 127 -9.09 -9.10 1.02
N ALA A 128 -9.91 -8.05 0.97
CA ALA A 128 -10.13 -7.13 2.08
C ALA A 128 -11.11 -7.79 3.08
N GLY A 129 -10.56 -8.61 3.97
CA GLY A 129 -11.27 -9.41 4.95
C GLY A 129 -11.77 -8.61 6.16
N VAL A 130 -12.72 -9.16 6.91
CA VAL A 130 -13.24 -8.56 8.15
C VAL A 130 -12.36 -8.94 9.35
N GLY A 131 -12.36 -8.12 10.41
CA GLY A 131 -11.56 -8.41 11.61
C GLY A 131 -10.06 -8.54 11.30
N ASN A 132 -9.48 -9.71 11.60
CA ASN A 132 -8.07 -10.02 11.32
C ASN A 132 -7.87 -10.65 9.92
N GLY A 133 -8.66 -10.24 8.93
CA GLY A 133 -8.62 -10.80 7.58
C GLY A 133 -9.50 -12.05 7.38
N ASN A 134 -10.54 -12.24 8.19
CA ASN A 134 -11.50 -13.32 7.97
C ASN A 134 -12.31 -13.08 6.69
N LEU A 135 -12.69 -14.17 6.02
CA LEU A 135 -13.46 -14.13 4.79
C LEU A 135 -14.87 -14.65 5.03
N TYR A 136 -15.84 -14.12 4.29
CA TYR A 136 -17.17 -14.72 4.26
C TYR A 136 -17.13 -16.07 3.52
N LYS A 137 -17.98 -17.02 3.91
CA LYS A 137 -17.89 -18.43 3.48
C LYS A 137 -17.83 -18.59 1.96
N THR A 138 -18.72 -17.94 1.21
CA THR A 138 -18.79 -18.07 -0.26
C THR A 138 -17.55 -17.52 -0.96
N VAL A 139 -17.04 -16.38 -0.47
CA VAL A 139 -15.80 -15.77 -0.97
C VAL A 139 -14.60 -16.66 -0.64
N PHE A 140 -14.55 -17.22 0.57
CA PHE A 140 -13.51 -18.17 0.97
C PHE A 140 -13.48 -19.40 0.06
N ASP A 141 -14.64 -20.05 -0.16
CA ASP A 141 -14.74 -21.25 -0.99
C ASP A 141 -14.28 -20.98 -2.43
N THR A 142 -14.66 -19.83 -2.99
CA THR A 142 -14.24 -19.39 -4.33
C THR A 142 -12.73 -19.16 -4.41
N LEU A 143 -12.16 -18.39 -3.47
CA LEU A 143 -10.74 -18.08 -3.48
C LEU A 143 -9.87 -19.31 -3.16
N ALA A 144 -10.32 -20.20 -2.28
CA ALA A 144 -9.62 -21.45 -1.99
C ALA A 144 -9.60 -22.38 -3.21
N THR A 145 -10.67 -22.39 -4.01
CA THR A 145 -10.71 -23.13 -5.28
C THR A 145 -9.78 -22.49 -6.31
N ALA A 146 -9.82 -21.16 -6.45
CA ALA A 146 -8.94 -20.43 -7.35
C ALA A 146 -7.45 -20.64 -7.00
N ALA A 147 -7.11 -20.67 -5.71
CA ALA A 147 -5.75 -20.89 -5.22
C ALA A 147 -5.18 -22.25 -5.63
N LYS A 148 -6.02 -23.30 -5.71
CA LYS A 148 -5.61 -24.61 -6.20
C LYS A 148 -5.34 -24.60 -7.71
N ASN A 149 -6.00 -23.73 -8.46
CA ASN A 149 -5.84 -23.57 -9.90
C ASN A 149 -4.72 -22.58 -10.26
N ALA A 150 -3.71 -22.46 -9.40
CA ALA A 150 -2.54 -21.59 -9.55
C ALA A 150 -2.78 -20.07 -9.49
N LEU A 151 -4.01 -19.62 -9.22
CA LEU A 151 -4.28 -18.20 -8.98
C LEU A 151 -3.74 -17.80 -7.61
N GLN A 152 -2.94 -16.76 -7.54
CA GLN A 152 -2.38 -16.38 -6.25
C GLN A 152 -3.46 -15.66 -5.40
N SER A 153 -3.66 -16.06 -4.13
CA SER A 153 -4.58 -15.36 -3.19
C SER A 153 -3.88 -14.72 -1.99
N CYS A 154 -4.13 -13.43 -1.72
CA CYS A 154 -3.61 -12.72 -0.55
C CYS A 154 -4.76 -12.19 0.32
N VAL A 155 -4.60 -12.22 1.64
CA VAL A 155 -5.63 -11.78 2.59
C VAL A 155 -5.11 -10.61 3.42
N LEU A 156 -5.90 -9.53 3.47
CA LEU A 156 -5.62 -8.33 4.25
C LEU A 156 -6.84 -7.96 5.10
N PRO A 157 -6.67 -7.48 6.35
CA PRO A 157 -7.76 -6.84 7.08
C PRO A 157 -8.26 -5.61 6.34
N ALA A 158 -9.58 -5.44 6.21
CA ALA A 158 -10.21 -4.28 5.57
C ALA A 158 -9.81 -2.94 6.21
N TYR A 159 -9.37 -2.97 7.48
CA TYR A 159 -8.91 -1.78 8.22
C TYR A 159 -7.38 -1.59 8.17
N ARG A 160 -6.58 -2.61 7.78
CA ARG A 160 -5.11 -2.46 7.64
C ARG A 160 -4.80 -1.97 6.23
N ARG A 161 -4.78 -0.65 6.09
CA ARG A 161 -4.62 0.12 4.84
C ARG A 161 -3.16 0.25 4.36
N ALA A 162 -2.36 -0.81 4.43
CA ALA A 162 -0.99 -0.83 3.89
C ALA A 162 -0.94 -1.70 2.64
N LEU A 163 -1.46 -1.17 1.53
CA LEU A 163 -1.62 -1.85 0.23
C LEU A 163 -0.32 -2.07 -0.59
N PRO A 164 0.71 -1.18 -0.61
CA PRO A 164 1.63 -1.21 -1.75
C PRO A 164 2.64 -2.39 -1.77
N LEU A 165 3.22 -2.78 -0.63
CA LEU A 165 4.41 -3.66 -0.64
C LEU A 165 4.16 -5.15 -0.37
N ARG A 166 3.02 -5.54 0.24
CA ARG A 166 2.67 -6.97 0.35
C ARG A 166 2.26 -7.55 -1.01
N MET A 167 1.60 -6.73 -1.83
CA MET A 167 1.14 -7.06 -3.17
C MET A 167 2.33 -7.21 -4.14
N LEU A 168 3.25 -6.22 -4.16
CA LEU A 168 4.44 -6.23 -5.03
C LEU A 168 5.45 -7.34 -4.66
N LYS A 169 5.64 -7.61 -3.36
CA LYS A 169 6.57 -8.65 -2.87
C LYS A 169 6.14 -10.09 -3.16
N TRP A 170 4.94 -10.25 -3.70
CA TRP A 170 4.30 -11.53 -3.88
C TRP A 170 3.96 -11.81 -5.36
N MET A 171 3.50 -10.79 -6.10
CA MET A 171 3.30 -10.87 -7.56
C MET A 171 4.51 -11.42 -8.34
N MET A 172 5.74 -11.19 -7.87
CA MET A 172 6.98 -11.64 -8.56
C MET A 172 7.60 -12.91 -7.97
N ARG A 173 6.97 -13.59 -7.00
CA ARG A 173 7.52 -14.85 -6.41
C ARG A 173 7.40 -16.08 -7.30
N ASN A 174 6.72 -16.00 -8.45
CA ASN A 174 6.50 -17.14 -9.35
C ASN A 174 7.68 -17.48 -10.29
N THR A 175 8.90 -17.00 -10.01
CA THR A 175 10.12 -17.52 -10.67
C THR A 175 11.00 -18.39 -9.76
N ALA A 176 10.68 -18.55 -8.47
CA ALA A 176 11.47 -19.39 -7.58
C ALA A 176 10.59 -20.25 -6.66
N LEU A 177 10.55 -21.55 -6.97
CA LEU A 177 10.06 -22.66 -6.17
C LEU A 177 10.58 -22.61 -4.72
N TRP A 178 9.72 -22.85 -3.73
CA TRP A 178 10.09 -23.56 -2.49
C TRP A 178 8.85 -24.21 -1.82
N PRO A 179 9.02 -25.34 -1.09
CA PRO A 179 7.99 -26.31 -0.75
C PRO A 179 7.17 -25.91 0.49
N PRO A 180 6.04 -26.61 0.76
CA PRO A 180 5.12 -26.27 1.85
C PRO A 180 5.73 -26.59 3.22
N VAL A 181 5.45 -25.71 4.18
CA VAL A 181 5.75 -25.91 5.60
C VAL A 181 4.57 -26.67 6.23
N HIS A 182 4.89 -27.77 6.92
CA HIS A 182 3.99 -28.59 7.72
C HIS A 182 3.37 -27.81 8.90
#